data_AF-A0A8T3LJB2-F1
#
_entry.id   AF-A0A8T3LJB2-F1
#
_cell.length_a   1.000
_cell.length_b   1.000
_cell.length_c   1.000
_cell.angle_alpha   90.00
_cell.angle_beta   90.00
_cell.angle_gamma   90.00
#
_symmetry.space_group_name_H-M   'P 1'
#
loop_
_entity.id
_entity.type
_entity.pdbx_description
1 polymer ?
#
loop_
_entity_poly.entity_id
_entity_poly.type
_entity_poly.pdbx_seq_one_letter_code
_entity_poly.pdbx_strand_id
1 'polypeptide(L)'
;KLQWSQLDTASGGGFLYCNRSDSTSGSAMRIENAMVDSGKMYGSHKLFNTSVPGLYYTLLISNMWSAYGTVTNVSSPGIYIGDSAEQYFSWYNPSEDVLY
;
A
#
# COMPACT_ATOMS: atom_id res chain seq x y z
N LYS A 1 -13.19 12.63 0.84
CA LYS A 1 -11.88 12.47 0.13
C LYS A 1 -10.79 12.87 1.11
N LEU A 2 -9.88 11.95 1.45
CA LEU A 2 -8.66 12.31 2.17
C LEU A 2 -7.81 13.18 1.24
N GLN A 3 -7.68 14.47 1.57
CA GLN A 3 -6.74 15.37 0.91
C GLN A 3 -5.59 15.65 1.87
N TRP A 4 -4.38 15.32 1.44
CA TRP A 4 -3.18 15.53 2.22
C TRP A 4 -2.34 16.61 1.54
N SER A 5 -2.49 17.85 2.00
CA SER A 5 -1.82 19.04 1.45
C SER A 5 -0.30 19.09 1.69
N GLN A 6 0.26 18.16 2.47
CA GLN A 6 1.66 18.19 2.92
C GLN A 6 2.56 17.14 2.25
N LEU A 7 2.05 16.32 1.32
CA LEU A 7 2.79 15.15 0.80
C LEU A 7 3.71 15.43 -0.40
N ASP A 8 3.75 16.65 -0.94
CA ASP A 8 4.70 17.00 -2.02
C ASP A 8 6.11 17.36 -1.51
N THR A 9 6.38 17.36 -0.19
CA THR A 9 7.69 17.77 0.37
C THR A 9 8.20 16.97 1.59
N ALA A 10 7.74 15.74 1.83
CA ALA A 10 8.25 14.95 2.96
C ALA A 10 9.58 14.25 2.64
N SER A 11 10.68 14.72 3.23
CA SER A 11 12.03 14.14 3.14
C SER A 11 12.24 12.85 3.98
N GLY A 12 11.16 12.26 4.53
CA GLY A 12 11.24 11.24 5.59
C GLY A 12 10.30 10.03 5.45
N GLY A 13 9.81 9.73 4.24
CA GLY A 13 8.87 8.63 4.01
C GLY A 13 7.40 9.04 4.19
N GLY A 14 6.50 8.44 3.41
CA GLY A 14 5.07 8.68 3.54
C GLY A 14 4.51 8.03 4.81
N PHE A 15 3.76 8.78 5.61
CA PHE A 15 3.09 8.26 6.80
C PHE A 15 1.61 8.04 6.52
N LEU A 16 1.11 6.84 6.82
CA LEU A 16 -0.33 6.56 6.88
C LEU A 16 -0.74 6.50 8.35
N TYR A 17 -1.78 7.27 8.70
CA TYR A 17 -2.34 7.29 10.04
C TYR A 17 -3.67 6.55 10.05
N CYS A 18 -3.75 5.49 10.85
CA CYS A 18 -5.01 4.86 11.22
C CYS A 18 -5.36 5.30 12.64
N ASN A 19 -6.53 5.88 12.84
CA ASN A 19 -7.01 6.23 14.18
C ASN A 19 -7.97 5.14 14.70
N ARG A 20 -8.29 5.20 15.99
CA ARG A 20 -9.16 4.24 16.67
C ARG A 20 -10.51 4.84 17.05
N SER A 21 -10.98 5.85 16.31
CA SER A 21 -12.26 6.47 16.63
C SER A 21 -13.42 5.53 16.31
N ASP A 22 -14.52 5.66 17.05
CA ASP A 22 -15.76 4.89 16.84
C ASP A 22 -16.40 5.15 15.45
N SER A 23 -15.88 6.13 14.70
CA SER A 23 -16.26 6.46 13.33
C SER A 23 -15.41 5.79 12.24
N THR A 24 -14.49 4.89 12.62
CA THR A 24 -13.71 4.12 11.64
C THR A 24 -14.46 2.88 11.17
N SER A 25 -14.19 2.44 9.94
CA SER A 25 -14.84 1.25 9.37
C SER A 25 -14.24 -0.07 9.86
N GLY A 26 -13.06 -0.05 10.50
CA GLY A 26 -12.27 -1.24 10.83
C GLY A 26 -11.86 -2.09 9.62
N SER A 27 -12.18 -1.67 8.41
CA SER A 27 -12.02 -2.46 7.18
C SER A 27 -10.62 -2.28 6.59
N ALA A 28 -10.18 -3.26 5.81
CA ALA A 28 -8.91 -3.18 5.10
C ALA A 28 -8.85 -1.98 4.15
N MET A 29 -7.68 -1.38 4.03
CA MET A 29 -7.41 -0.33 3.05
C MET A 29 -7.27 -0.96 1.67
N ARG A 30 -8.05 -0.48 0.71
CA ARG A 30 -7.91 -0.85 -0.71
C ARG A 30 -6.83 -0.01 -1.37
N ILE A 31 -5.95 -0.67 -2.11
CA ILE A 31 -4.97 -0.03 -2.99
C ILE A 31 -5.59 0.05 -4.39
N GLU A 32 -5.72 1.26 -4.88
CA GLU A 32 -6.04 1.56 -6.27
C GLU A 32 -4.87 2.32 -6.88
N ASN A 33 -4.46 1.93 -8.07
CA ASN A 33 -3.43 2.64 -8.82
C ASN A 33 -4.02 3.18 -10.12
N ALA A 34 -3.55 4.36 -10.53
CA ALA A 34 -3.92 5.00 -11.79
C ALA A 34 -2.82 4.84 -12.85
N MET A 35 -1.96 3.83 -12.71
CA MET A 35 -0.82 3.63 -13.59
C MET A 35 -1.28 3.03 -14.92
N VAL A 36 -0.56 3.37 -15.99
CA VAL A 36 -0.87 2.86 -17.33
C VAL A 36 -0.16 1.53 -17.52
N ASP A 37 -0.95 0.46 -17.58
CA ASP A 37 -0.44 -0.89 -17.88
C ASP A 37 0.30 -0.91 -19.22
N SER A 38 1.53 -1.42 -19.22
CA SER A 38 2.33 -1.55 -20.45
C SER A 38 1.99 -2.80 -21.26
N GLY A 39 1.22 -3.73 -20.67
CA GLY A 39 0.99 -5.07 -21.22
C GLY A 39 2.20 -5.99 -21.12
N LYS A 40 3.24 -5.61 -20.36
CA LYS A 40 4.49 -6.36 -20.20
C LYS A 40 4.66 -6.84 -18.76
N MET A 41 5.49 -7.86 -18.60
CA MET A 41 5.87 -8.40 -17.30
C MET A 41 7.38 -8.61 -17.23
N TYR A 42 7.94 -8.49 -16.02
CA TYR A 42 9.32 -8.86 -15.70
C TYR A 42 9.39 -9.46 -14.30
N GLY A 43 10.03 -10.63 -14.16
CA GLY A 43 10.09 -11.34 -12.88
C GLY A 43 8.71 -11.68 -12.31
N SER A 44 7.72 -11.95 -13.16
CA SER A 44 6.30 -12.15 -12.81
C SER A 44 5.55 -10.92 -12.29
N HIS A 45 6.15 -9.72 -12.37
CA HIS A 45 5.51 -8.47 -11.97
C HIS A 45 5.07 -7.66 -13.18
N LYS A 46 3.90 -7.02 -13.06
CA LYS A 46 3.39 -6.09 -14.07
C LYS A 46 4.30 -4.87 -14.19
N LEU A 47 4.53 -4.47 -15.43
CA LEU A 47 5.25 -3.25 -15.78
C LEU A 47 4.28 -2.15 -16.21
N PHE A 48 4.53 -0.94 -15.73
CA PHE A 48 3.78 0.27 -16.07
C PHE A 48 4.60 1.20 -16.96
N ASN A 49 3.92 1.93 -17.83
CA ASN A 49 4.55 2.87 -18.76
C ASN A 49 5.08 4.12 -18.06
N THR A 50 6.25 4.57 -18.48
CA THR A 50 6.72 5.94 -18.23
C THR A 50 6.48 6.82 -19.47
N SER A 51 6.82 8.11 -19.38
CA SER A 51 6.85 9.00 -20.55
C SER A 51 8.05 8.76 -21.48
N VAL A 52 9.05 7.99 -21.05
CA VAL A 52 10.26 7.71 -21.84
C VAL A 52 10.07 6.40 -22.60
N PRO A 53 10.15 6.39 -23.94
CA PRO A 53 10.00 5.16 -24.73
C PRO A 53 11.01 4.09 -24.33
N GLY A 54 10.52 2.88 -24.07
CA GLY A 54 11.36 1.74 -23.67
C GLY A 54 11.71 1.69 -22.19
N LEU A 55 11.31 2.68 -21.39
CA LEU A 55 11.48 2.66 -19.94
C LEU A 55 10.15 2.33 -19.25
N TYR A 56 10.19 1.30 -18.40
CA TYR A 56 9.06 0.79 -17.64
C TYR A 56 9.43 0.65 -16.17
N TYR A 57 8.43 0.58 -15.30
CA TYR A 57 8.65 0.41 -13.87
C TYR A 57 7.60 -0.51 -13.24
N THR A 58 7.93 -1.04 -12.06
CA THR A 58 6.98 -1.66 -11.13
C THR A 58 7.11 -0.96 -9.78
N LEU A 59 6.09 -1.07 -8.93
CA LEU A 59 6.09 -0.51 -7.58
C LEU A 59 5.86 -1.60 -6.56
N LEU A 60 6.70 -1.64 -5.53
CA LEU A 60 6.58 -2.53 -4.39
C LEU A 60 6.33 -1.70 -3.13
N ILE A 61 5.25 -1.99 -2.41
CA ILE A 61 5.05 -1.52 -1.03
C ILE A 61 5.56 -2.62 -0.10
N SER A 62 6.65 -2.34 0.61
CA SER A 62 7.30 -3.28 1.52
C SER A 62 7.85 -2.58 2.77
N ASN A 63 8.32 -3.36 3.74
CA ASN A 63 8.94 -2.87 4.97
C ASN A 63 8.06 -1.85 5.74
N MET A 64 6.75 -2.10 5.77
CA MET A 64 5.79 -1.20 6.41
C MET A 64 5.99 -1.22 7.93
N TRP A 65 6.51 -0.12 8.47
CA TRP A 65 6.67 0.06 9.91
C TRP A 65 5.31 0.28 10.60
N SER A 66 5.22 -0.14 11.85
CA SER A 66 4.04 0.01 12.70
C SER A 66 4.43 0.40 14.13
N ALA A 67 3.54 1.13 14.80
CA ALA A 67 3.76 1.69 16.14
C ALA A 67 2.78 1.10 17.17
N TYR A 68 3.07 1.31 18.46
CA TYR A 68 2.10 1.10 19.56
C TYR A 68 1.49 -0.31 19.62
N GLY A 69 2.28 -1.35 19.29
CA GLY A 69 1.85 -2.74 19.33
C GLY A 69 0.91 -3.15 18.19
N THR A 70 0.75 -2.31 17.17
CA THR A 70 0.11 -2.72 15.91
C THR A 70 1.08 -3.46 15.03
N VAL A 71 0.56 -4.33 14.16
CA VAL A 71 1.29 -5.01 13.09
C VAL A 71 0.52 -4.85 11.79
N THR A 72 1.15 -5.15 10.66
CA THR A 72 0.51 -5.15 9.34
C THR A 72 0.35 -6.58 8.83
N ASN A 73 -0.69 -6.83 8.04
CA ASN A 73 -0.83 -8.10 7.32
C ASN A 73 0.04 -8.18 6.05
N VAL A 74 0.81 -7.14 5.73
CA VAL A 74 1.77 -7.14 4.62
C VAL A 74 3.02 -7.91 5.02
N SER A 75 3.17 -9.11 4.46
CA SER A 75 4.34 -9.96 4.63
C SER A 75 5.40 -9.74 3.53
N SER A 76 6.62 -10.22 3.76
CA SER A 76 7.67 -10.27 2.73
C SER A 76 7.21 -11.06 1.48
N PRO A 77 7.52 -10.60 0.25
CA PRO A 77 8.33 -9.42 -0.10
C PRO A 77 7.59 -8.09 -0.03
N GLY A 78 6.27 -8.09 0.12
CA GLY A 78 5.40 -6.92 0.13
C GLY A 78 4.28 -7.04 -0.90
N ILE A 79 3.71 -5.91 -1.29
CA ILE A 79 2.65 -5.81 -2.31
C ILE A 79 3.22 -5.17 -3.57
N TYR A 80 3.34 -5.95 -4.65
CA TYR A 80 3.60 -5.43 -5.98
C TYR A 80 2.32 -4.87 -6.59
N ILE A 81 2.31 -3.58 -6.88
CA ILE A 81 1.10 -2.87 -7.29
C ILE A 81 0.64 -3.34 -8.67
N GLY A 82 -0.66 -3.69 -8.77
CA GLY A 82 -1.33 -4.10 -10.00
C GLY A 82 -1.06 -5.53 -10.48
N ASP A 83 -0.33 -6.34 -9.68
CA ASP A 83 -0.21 -7.79 -9.91
C ASP A 83 -1.53 -8.54 -9.59
N SER A 84 -2.40 -7.94 -8.78
CA SER A 84 -3.77 -8.41 -8.53
C SER A 84 -4.79 -7.35 -8.94
N ALA A 85 -5.98 -7.79 -9.36
CA ALA A 85 -7.10 -6.91 -9.71
C ALA A 85 -7.60 -6.09 -8.50
N GLU A 86 -7.57 -6.71 -7.32
CA GLU A 86 -7.85 -6.03 -6.05
C GLU A 86 -6.72 -6.30 -5.06
N GLN A 87 -6.32 -5.26 -4.33
CA GLN A 87 -5.22 -5.31 -3.38
C GLN A 87 -5.63 -4.59 -2.11
N TYR A 88 -5.38 -5.22 -0.98
CA TYR A 88 -5.79 -4.71 0.33
C TYR A 88 -4.68 -4.91 1.36
N PHE A 89 -4.64 -4.04 2.36
CA PHE A 89 -3.80 -4.22 3.54
C PHE A 89 -4.44 -3.59 4.78
N SER A 90 -4.03 -4.04 5.95
CA SER A 90 -4.56 -3.59 7.24
C SER A 90 -3.44 -3.50 8.26
N TRP A 91 -3.61 -2.57 9.21
CA TRP A 91 -2.94 -2.65 10.51
C TRP A 91 -3.92 -3.19 11.55
N TYR A 92 -3.43 -4.03 12.44
CA TYR A 92 -4.21 -4.66 13.50
C TYR A 92 -3.37 -4.83 14.77
N ASN A 93 -4.02 -5.03 15.92
CA ASN A 93 -3.33 -5.33 17.17
C ASN A 93 -3.49 -6.84 17.48
N PRO A 94 -2.40 -7.62 17.52
CA PRO A 94 -2.48 -9.07 17.75
C PRO A 94 -3.17 -9.45 19.06
N SER A 95 -3.18 -8.54 20.05
CA SER A 95 -3.78 -8.76 21.37
C SER A 95 -5.31 -8.79 21.34
N GLU A 96 -5.95 -8.22 20.31
CA GLU A 96 -7.41 -8.18 20.16
C GLU A 96 -7.95 -9.25 19.20
N ASP A 97 -7.09 -9.88 18.41
CA ASP A 97 -7.46 -10.96 17.49
C ASP A 97 -7.82 -12.29 18.21
N VAL A 98 -7.73 -12.35 19.55
CA VAL A 98 -8.09 -13.54 20.35
C VAL A 98 -9.58 -13.52 20.77
N LEU A 99 -10.37 -12.53 20.38
CA LEU A 99 -11.75 -12.36 20.88
C LEU A 99 -12.88 -12.71 19.90
N TYR A 100 -12.61 -13.35 18.77
CA TYR A 100 -13.67 -13.93 17.91
C TYR A 100 -13.28 -15.29 17.34
#